data_AF-A0AAT9L4Q9-F1
#
_entry.id   AF-A0AAT9L4Q9-F1
#
_cell.length_a   1.000
_cell.length_b   1.000
_cell.length_c   1.000
_cell.angle_alpha   90.00
_cell.angle_beta   90.00
_cell.angle_gamma   90.00
#
_symmetry.space_group_name_H-M   'P 1'
#
loop_
_entity.id
_entity.type
_entity.pdbx_description
1 polymer ?
#
loop_
_entity_poly.entity_id
_entity_poly.type
_entity_poly.pdbx_seq_one_letter_code
_entity_poly.pdbx_strand_id
1 'polypeptide(L)'
;MLRRPVAIVTALVLFGEAVGIFAINAVLATVTENQNMSLAGMDPKAMSTGTWVLGGVSAVLLIGCGLIPLLAGVRDRSPGRFGRIALIGCAVVHGVLGAVTVGLVGWSAFAFMMVVLALLVFTLLAYGPEDRTEDRVGEETAPAAA
;
A
#
# COMPACT_ATOMS: atom_id res chain seq x y z
N MET A 1 14.79 11.33 13.50
CA MET A 1 15.57 10.07 13.52
C MET A 1 14.76 8.86 13.07
N LEU A 2 13.49 8.71 13.47
CA LEU A 2 12.67 7.53 13.15
C LEU A 2 12.12 7.49 11.70
N ARG A 3 12.06 8.62 10.98
CA ARG A 3 11.47 8.71 9.62
C ARG A 3 12.14 7.80 8.58
N ARG A 4 13.48 7.77 8.53
CA ARG A 4 14.26 6.96 7.58
C ARG A 4 14.09 5.46 7.82
N PRO A 5 14.34 4.93 9.05
CA PRO A 5 14.18 3.50 9.29
C PRO A 5 12.74 3.05 9.08
N VAL A 6 11.73 3.83 9.49
CA VAL A 6 10.33 3.47 9.25
C VAL A 6 10.04 3.37 7.75
N ALA A 7 10.47 4.34 6.94
CA ALA A 7 10.23 4.27 5.49
C ALA A 7 10.93 3.07 4.82
N ILE A 8 12.13 2.70 5.27
CA ILE A 8 12.82 1.50 4.78
C ILE A 8 12.07 0.23 5.19
N VAL A 9 11.61 0.14 6.45
CA VAL A 9 10.83 -1.00 6.93
C VAL A 9 9.51 -1.12 6.16
N THR A 10 8.78 -0.01 5.97
CA THR A 10 7.57 0.02 5.14
C THR A 10 7.84 -0.52 3.73
N ALA A 11 8.94 -0.10 3.10
CA ALA A 11 9.31 -0.60 1.78
C ALA A 11 9.55 -2.11 1.76
N LEU A 12 10.33 -2.63 2.72
CA LEU A 12 10.65 -4.05 2.81
C LEU A 12 9.40 -4.90 3.06
N VAL A 13 8.48 -4.42 3.91
CA VAL A 13 7.20 -5.09 4.17
C VAL A 13 6.36 -5.15 2.90
N LEU A 14 6.20 -4.04 2.17
CA LEU A 14 5.44 -4.02 0.92
C LEU A 14 6.04 -4.94 -0.16
N PHE A 15 7.37 -5.07 -0.22
CA PHE A 15 8.02 -6.03 -1.11
C PHE A 15 7.74 -7.48 -0.68
N GLY A 16 7.80 -7.77 0.62
CA GLY A 16 7.43 -9.08 1.16
C GLY A 16 5.98 -9.45 0.83
N GLU A 17 5.06 -8.50 0.98
CA GLU A 17 3.65 -8.67 0.62
C GLU A 17 3.46 -8.88 -0.88
N ALA A 18 4.20 -8.15 -1.73
CA ALA A 18 4.15 -8.35 -3.17
C ALA A 18 4.50 -9.80 -3.55
N VAL A 19 5.56 -10.35 -2.94
CA VAL A 19 5.96 -11.75 -3.13
C VAL A 19 4.89 -12.70 -2.60
N GLY A 20 4.38 -12.45 -1.39
CA GLY A 20 3.34 -13.29 -0.78
C GLY A 20 2.05 -13.33 -1.60
N ILE A 21 1.54 -12.18 -2.02
CA ILE A 21 0.33 -12.06 -2.83
C ILE A 21 0.52 -12.74 -4.19
N PHE A 22 1.66 -12.51 -4.85
CA PHE A 22 1.94 -13.17 -6.12
C PHE A 22 1.98 -14.70 -5.96
N ALA A 23 2.70 -15.21 -4.95
CA ALA A 23 2.82 -16.64 -4.70
C ALA A 23 1.46 -17.29 -4.39
N ILE A 24 0.64 -16.65 -3.54
CA ILE A 24 -0.70 -17.15 -3.21
C ILE A 24 -1.59 -17.21 -4.47
N ASN A 25 -1.62 -16.13 -5.27
CA ASN A 25 -2.42 -16.11 -6.49
C ASN A 25 -1.90 -17.09 -7.54
N ALA A 26 -0.58 -17.23 -7.70
CA ALA A 26 0.02 -18.21 -8.60
C ALA A 26 -0.42 -19.64 -8.24
N VAL A 27 -0.34 -20.01 -6.95
CA VAL A 27 -0.80 -21.31 -6.47
C VAL A 27 -2.29 -21.51 -6.74
N LEU A 28 -3.12 -20.52 -6.40
CA LEU A 28 -4.57 -20.58 -6.63
C LEU A 28 -4.91 -20.72 -8.11
N ALA A 29 -4.22 -19.99 -9.00
CA ALA A 29 -4.43 -20.06 -10.44
C ALA A 29 -4.06 -21.44 -10.99
N THR A 30 -2.89 -21.97 -10.62
CA THR A 30 -2.45 -23.32 -11.02
C THR A 30 -3.39 -24.42 -10.52
N VAL A 31 -3.84 -24.33 -9.26
CA VAL A 31 -4.78 -25.32 -8.70
C VAL A 31 -6.13 -25.25 -9.42
N THR A 32 -6.67 -24.05 -9.63
CA THR A 32 -7.95 -23.85 -10.34
C THR A 32 -7.90 -24.41 -11.76
N GLU A 33 -6.80 -24.17 -12.47
CA GLU A 33 -6.56 -24.69 -13.82
C GLU A 33 -6.44 -26.21 -13.84
N ASN A 34 -5.64 -26.79 -12.94
CA ASN A 34 -5.44 -28.25 -12.88
C ASN A 34 -6.70 -29.01 -12.47
N GLN A 35 -7.54 -28.41 -11.62
CA GLN A 35 -8.77 -29.06 -11.15
C GLN A 35 -9.99 -28.80 -12.05
N ASN A 36 -9.85 -27.98 -13.12
CA ASN A 36 -10.97 -27.51 -13.93
C ASN A 36 -12.17 -27.03 -13.07
N MET A 37 -11.88 -26.34 -11.96
CA MET A 37 -12.94 -25.88 -11.05
C MET A 37 -13.68 -24.70 -11.68
N SER A 38 -14.99 -24.88 -11.87
CA SER A 38 -15.92 -23.82 -12.22
C SER A 38 -16.54 -23.26 -10.94
N LEU A 39 -16.51 -21.94 -10.77
CA LEU A 39 -17.31 -21.25 -9.76
C LEU A 39 -18.55 -20.66 -10.43
N ALA A 40 -19.72 -21.13 -10.02
CA ALA A 40 -21.02 -20.68 -10.52
C ALA A 40 -21.17 -20.74 -12.07
N GLY A 41 -20.54 -21.73 -12.72
CA GLY A 41 -20.59 -21.89 -14.18
C GLY A 41 -19.57 -21.05 -14.95
N MET A 42 -18.70 -20.31 -14.25
CA MET A 42 -17.61 -19.55 -14.88
C MET A 42 -16.56 -20.49 -15.47
N ASP A 43 -16.07 -20.14 -16.67
CA ASP A 43 -15.01 -20.88 -17.35
C ASP A 43 -13.75 -20.94 -16.45
N PRO A 44 -13.24 -22.13 -16.10
CA PRO A 44 -12.03 -22.29 -15.29
C PRO A 44 -10.82 -21.54 -15.86
N LYS A 45 -10.72 -21.44 -17.20
CA LYS A 45 -9.63 -20.68 -17.85
C LYS A 45 -9.72 -19.19 -17.59
N ALA A 46 -10.94 -18.64 -17.61
CA ALA A 46 -11.16 -17.23 -17.29
C ALA A 46 -10.83 -16.96 -15.82
N MET A 47 -11.19 -17.88 -14.91
CA MET A 47 -10.81 -17.79 -13.50
C MET A 47 -9.30 -17.83 -13.29
N SER A 48 -8.60 -18.84 -13.80
CA SER A 48 -7.13 -18.95 -13.66
C SER A 48 -6.42 -17.72 -14.24
N THR A 49 -6.81 -17.28 -15.44
CA THR A 49 -6.23 -16.09 -16.08
C THR A 49 -6.46 -14.84 -15.23
N GLY A 50 -7.68 -14.68 -14.70
CA GLY A 50 -8.02 -13.57 -13.81
C GLY A 50 -7.18 -13.57 -12.54
N THR A 51 -6.97 -14.73 -11.92
CA THR A 51 -6.15 -14.88 -10.71
C THR A 51 -4.67 -14.58 -11.00
N TRP A 52 -4.13 -15.03 -12.14
CA TRP A 52 -2.77 -14.68 -12.57
C TRP A 52 -2.58 -13.18 -12.77
N VAL A 53 -3.52 -12.55 -13.48
CA VAL A 53 -3.50 -11.09 -13.72
C VAL A 53 -3.61 -10.34 -12.41
N LEU A 54 -4.54 -10.73 -11.53
CA LEU A 54 -4.70 -10.11 -10.22
C LEU A 54 -3.41 -10.20 -9.40
N GLY A 55 -2.83 -11.39 -9.27
CA GLY A 55 -1.57 -11.59 -8.56
C GLY A 55 -0.43 -10.75 -9.12
N GLY A 56 -0.24 -10.77 -10.44
CA GLY A 56 0.81 -10.01 -11.12
C GLY A 56 0.65 -8.50 -10.97
N VAL A 57 -0.55 -7.96 -11.24
CA VAL A 57 -0.83 -6.53 -11.13
C VAL A 57 -0.70 -6.05 -9.68
N SER A 58 -1.24 -6.79 -8.72
CA SER A 58 -1.11 -6.46 -7.29
C SER A 58 0.34 -6.42 -6.84
N ALA A 59 1.17 -7.39 -7.26
CA ALA A 59 2.58 -7.40 -6.92
C ALA A 59 3.34 -6.21 -7.51
N VAL A 60 3.09 -5.88 -8.79
CA VAL A 60 3.70 -4.71 -9.44
C VAL A 60 3.30 -3.42 -8.75
N LEU A 61 2.02 -3.26 -8.39
CA LEU A 61 1.53 -2.09 -7.66
C LEU A 61 2.17 -1.96 -6.27
N LEU A 62 2.29 -3.06 -5.53
CA LEU A 62 2.94 -3.06 -4.22
C LEU A 62 4.43 -2.76 -4.30
N ILE A 63 5.13 -3.30 -5.32
CA ILE A 63 6.54 -2.94 -5.59
C ILE A 63 6.64 -1.44 -5.89
N GLY A 64 5.77 -0.92 -6.77
CA GLY A 64 5.72 0.51 -7.04
C GLY A 64 5.48 1.35 -5.78
N CYS A 65 4.56 0.91 -4.92
CA CYS A 65 4.28 1.54 -3.63
C CYS A 65 5.47 1.45 -2.68
N GLY A 66 6.20 0.33 -2.63
CA GLY A 66 7.38 0.13 -1.77
C GLY A 66 8.62 0.90 -2.23
N LEU A 67 8.77 1.17 -3.52
CA LEU A 67 9.85 1.99 -4.05
C LEU A 67 9.75 3.46 -3.57
N ILE A 68 8.54 4.00 -3.38
CA ILE A 68 8.33 5.37 -2.93
C ILE A 68 8.94 5.63 -1.53
N PRO A 69 8.59 4.89 -0.46
CA PRO A 69 9.15 5.06 0.86
C PRO A 69 10.62 4.62 0.91
N LEU A 70 11.05 3.65 0.10
CA LEU A 70 12.47 3.31 -0.02
C LEU A 70 13.29 4.51 -0.50
N LEU A 71 12.86 5.14 -1.59
CA LEU A 71 13.53 6.31 -2.14
C LEU A 71 13.46 7.50 -1.17
N ALA A 72 12.34 7.69 -0.48
CA ALA A 72 12.18 8.72 0.54
C ALA A 72 13.14 8.49 1.73
N GLY A 73 13.25 7.25 2.22
CA GLY A 73 14.14 6.88 3.32
C GLY A 73 15.62 7.00 2.96
N VAL A 74 16.01 6.56 1.77
CA VAL A 74 17.40 6.65 1.28
C VAL A 74 17.80 8.10 1.03
N ARG A 75 16.99 8.87 0.29
CA ARG A 75 17.28 10.27 -0.08
C ARG A 75 16.94 11.29 1.01
N ASP A 76 16.25 10.86 2.07
CA ASP A 76 15.65 11.70 3.12
C ASP A 76 14.86 12.89 2.57
N ARG A 77 14.17 12.69 1.44
CA ARG A 77 13.36 13.71 0.77
C ARG A 77 11.91 13.26 0.69
N SER A 78 10.99 14.17 0.96
CA SER A 78 9.55 13.89 0.91
C SER A 78 9.10 13.41 -0.47
N PRO A 79 8.21 12.40 -0.54
CA PRO A 79 7.69 11.91 -1.81
C PRO A 79 6.81 12.98 -2.46
N GLY A 80 6.92 13.09 -3.80
CA GLY A 80 6.10 14.01 -4.57
C GLY A 80 4.60 13.66 -4.51
N ARG A 81 3.74 14.56 -5.01
CA ARG A 81 2.27 14.44 -4.94
C ARG A 81 1.74 13.08 -5.40
N PHE A 82 2.21 12.58 -6.54
CA PHE A 82 1.82 11.27 -7.07
C PHE A 82 2.21 10.11 -6.13
N GLY A 83 3.41 10.16 -5.55
CA GLY A 83 3.85 9.14 -4.60
C GLY A 83 2.98 9.11 -3.35
N ARG A 84 2.56 10.28 -2.86
CA ARG A 84 1.64 10.35 -1.71
C ARG A 84 0.27 9.79 -2.03
N ILE A 85 -0.29 10.13 -3.20
CA ILE A 85 -1.59 9.58 -3.64
C ILE A 85 -1.51 8.06 -3.73
N ALA A 86 -0.44 7.51 -4.31
CA ALA A 86 -0.23 6.07 -4.39
C ALA A 86 -0.17 5.41 -2.99
N LEU A 87 0.59 6.00 -2.06
CA LEU A 87 0.68 5.50 -0.68
C LEU A 87 -0.63 5.61 0.10
N ILE A 88 -1.40 6.68 -0.11
CA ILE A 88 -2.74 6.83 0.49
C ILE A 88 -3.67 5.75 -0.08
N GLY A 89 -3.67 5.54 -1.40
CA GLY A 89 -4.45 4.47 -2.03
C GLY A 89 -4.07 3.09 -1.49
N CYS A 90 -2.77 2.83 -1.35
CA CYS A 90 -2.25 1.62 -0.74
C CYS A 90 -2.75 1.45 0.71
N ALA A 91 -2.70 2.51 1.53
CA ALA A 91 -3.21 2.50 2.90
C ALA A 91 -4.72 2.22 2.96
N VAL A 92 -5.51 2.84 2.08
CA VAL A 92 -6.96 2.56 2.00
C VAL A 92 -7.23 1.10 1.67
N VAL A 93 -6.52 0.53 0.69
CA VAL A 93 -6.65 -0.91 0.34
C VAL A 93 -6.29 -1.79 1.54
N HIS A 94 -5.22 -1.49 2.27
CA HIS A 94 -4.85 -2.25 3.47
C HIS A 94 -5.87 -2.12 4.60
N GLY A 95 -6.47 -0.94 4.77
CA GLY A 95 -7.57 -0.74 5.72
C GLY A 95 -8.79 -1.60 5.39
N VAL A 96 -9.20 -1.62 4.12
CA VAL A 96 -10.31 -2.48 3.64
C VAL A 96 -9.97 -3.96 3.82
N LEU A 97 -8.76 -4.38 3.42
CA LEU A 97 -8.29 -5.77 3.62
C LEU A 97 -8.23 -6.13 5.11
N GLY A 98 -7.83 -5.20 5.98
CA GLY A 98 -7.90 -5.37 7.43
C GLY A 98 -9.32 -5.68 7.91
N ALA A 99 -10.30 -4.88 7.49
CA ALA A 99 -11.71 -5.11 7.83
C ALA A 99 -12.25 -6.46 7.30
N VAL A 100 -11.81 -6.91 6.12
CA VAL A 100 -12.20 -8.22 5.57
C VAL A 100 -11.53 -9.37 6.33
N THR A 101 -10.24 -9.25 6.63
CA THR A 101 -9.44 -10.32 7.25
C THR A 101 -9.88 -10.63 8.68
N VAL A 102 -10.34 -9.65 9.47
CA VAL A 102 -10.86 -9.93 10.82
C VAL A 102 -12.09 -10.83 10.80
N GLY A 103 -12.94 -10.72 9.77
CA GLY A 103 -14.14 -11.54 9.62
C GLY A 103 -13.91 -12.90 8.96
N LEU A 104 -13.03 -12.96 7.95
CA LEU A 104 -12.87 -14.17 7.11
C LEU A 104 -11.64 -15.01 7.41
N VAL A 105 -10.57 -14.42 7.97
CA VAL A 105 -9.25 -15.08 8.11
C VAL A 105 -8.88 -15.26 9.57
N GLY A 106 -9.01 -14.21 10.39
CA GLY A 106 -8.78 -14.24 11.82
C GLY A 106 -7.95 -13.07 12.36
N TRP A 107 -7.81 -13.04 13.68
CA TRP A 107 -7.18 -11.94 14.42
C TRP A 107 -5.70 -11.70 14.08
N SER A 108 -4.93 -12.75 13.80
CA SER A 108 -3.51 -12.63 13.45
C SER A 108 -3.31 -11.92 12.11
N ALA A 109 -4.09 -12.29 11.10
CA ALA A 109 -4.08 -11.63 9.79
C ALA A 109 -4.49 -10.16 9.91
N PHE A 110 -5.54 -9.88 10.69
CA PHE A 110 -5.96 -8.51 10.99
C PHE A 110 -4.83 -7.70 11.65
N ALA A 111 -4.18 -8.26 12.68
CA ALA A 111 -3.08 -7.58 13.37
C ALA A 111 -1.92 -7.27 12.41
N PHE A 112 -1.56 -8.21 11.54
CA PHE A 112 -0.56 -7.99 10.49
C PHE A 112 -0.96 -6.82 9.57
N MET A 113 -2.20 -6.82 9.04
CA MET A 113 -2.70 -5.73 8.20
C MET A 113 -2.66 -4.36 8.91
N MET A 114 -2.96 -4.32 10.21
CA MET A 114 -2.89 -3.10 11.01
C MET A 114 -1.45 -2.61 11.20
N VAL A 115 -0.48 -3.51 11.34
CA VAL A 115 0.95 -3.14 11.39
C VAL A 115 1.37 -2.50 10.06
N VAL A 116 1.00 -3.08 8.93
CA VAL A 116 1.33 -2.52 7.61
C VAL A 116 0.66 -1.17 7.41
N LEU A 117 -0.62 -1.05 7.77
CA LEU A 117 -1.35 0.21 7.72
C LEU A 117 -0.68 1.28 8.60
N ALA A 118 -0.28 0.93 9.82
CA ALA A 118 0.42 1.83 10.72
C ALA A 118 1.75 2.30 10.14
N LEU A 119 2.52 1.41 9.52
CA LEU A 119 3.77 1.75 8.83
C LEU A 119 3.55 2.72 7.67
N LEU A 120 2.53 2.48 6.84
CA LEU A 120 2.15 3.37 5.73
C LEU A 120 1.76 4.78 6.23
N VAL A 121 0.88 4.85 7.22
CA VAL A 121 0.42 6.12 7.80
C VAL A 121 1.59 6.85 8.49
N PHE A 122 2.40 6.14 9.28
CA PHE A 122 3.59 6.73 9.90
C PHE A 122 4.52 7.31 8.83
N THR A 123 4.75 6.61 7.74
CA THR A 123 5.61 7.09 6.65
C THR A 123 5.04 8.35 5.99
N LEU A 124 3.72 8.38 5.75
CA LEU A 124 3.03 9.55 5.19
C LEU A 124 3.10 10.79 6.09
N LEU A 125 2.97 10.60 7.40
CA LEU A 125 3.08 11.66 8.41
C LEU A 125 4.53 12.13 8.58
N ALA A 126 5.48 11.20 8.63
CA ALA A 126 6.90 11.50 8.83
C ALA A 126 7.53 12.24 7.64
N TYR A 127 6.99 12.06 6.44
CA TYR A 127 7.33 12.81 5.23
C TYR A 127 6.18 13.74 4.80
N GLY A 128 5.46 14.28 5.80
CA GLY A 128 4.47 15.38 5.72
C GLY A 128 4.90 16.51 4.78
N PRO A 129 3.97 17.22 4.10
CA PRO A 129 4.36 18.48 3.49
C PRO A 129 4.74 19.41 4.66
N GLU A 130 5.96 19.93 4.68
CA GLU A 130 6.29 21.05 5.57
C GLU A 130 5.40 22.21 5.13
N ASP A 131 4.52 22.63 6.02
CA ASP A 131 3.30 23.32 5.66
C ASP A 131 3.53 24.72 5.07
N ARG A 132 2.75 25.00 4.02
CA ARG A 132 2.28 26.32 3.54
C ARG A 132 1.55 27.16 4.62
N THR A 133 1.61 26.76 5.89
CA THR A 133 0.96 27.43 7.02
C THR A 133 1.70 28.71 7.40
N GLU A 134 3.00 28.84 7.11
CA GLU A 134 3.74 30.08 7.34
C GLU A 134 3.32 31.21 6.37
N ASP A 135 2.97 30.89 5.11
CA ASP A 135 2.52 31.89 4.13
C ASP A 135 1.16 32.51 4.48
N ARG A 136 0.21 31.74 5.05
CA ARG A 136 -1.13 32.27 5.38
C ARG A 136 -1.16 33.13 6.65
N VAL A 137 -0.30 32.85 7.63
CA VAL A 137 -0.20 33.68 8.85
C VAL A 137 0.51 35.02 8.57
N GLY A 138 1.44 35.05 7.61
CA GLY A 138 2.10 36.27 7.16
C GLY A 138 1.18 37.23 6.39
N GLU A 139 0.20 36.70 5.66
CA GLU A 139 -0.75 37.51 4.88
C GLU A 139 -1.89 38.08 5.73
N GLU A 140 -2.28 37.39 6.81
CA GLU A 140 -3.32 37.84 7.76
C GLU A 140 -2.78 38.85 8.81
N THR A 141 -1.46 38.95 8.98
CA THR A 141 -0.81 39.87 9.94
C THR A 141 -0.26 41.16 9.31
N ALA A 142 -0.37 41.33 7.99
CA ALA A 142 -0.03 42.60 7.34
C ALA A 142 -1.12 43.65 7.68
N PRO A 143 -0.80 44.72 8.44
CA PRO A 143 -1.79 45.76 8.71
C PRO A 143 -2.12 46.44 7.38
N ALA A 144 -3.41 46.60 7.09
CA ALA A 144 -3.88 47.43 5.99
C ALA A 144 -3.38 48.86 6.24
N ALA A 145 -2.27 49.23 5.59
CA ALA A 145 -1.74 50.57 5.61
C ALA A 145 -2.75 51.50 4.94
N ALA A 146 -3.26 52.45 5.73
CA ALA A 146 -4.17 53.52 5.33
C ALA A 146 -3.50 54.57 4.45
#